data_AF-A0A174ADG0-F1
#
_entry.id   AF-A0A174ADG0-F1
#
_cell.length_a   1.000
_cell.length_b   1.000
_cell.length_c   1.000
_cell.angle_alpha   90.00
_cell.angle_beta   90.00
_cell.angle_gamma   90.00
#
_symmetry.space_group_name_H-M   'P 1'
#
loop_
_entity.id
_entity.type
_entity.pdbx_description
1 polymer ?
#
loop_
_entity_poly.entity_id
_entity_poly.type
_entity_poly.pdbx_seq_one_letter_code
_entity_poly.pdbx_strand_id
1 'polypeptide(L)'
;MWEVKALLTKDSRGNCCIVSFDLIERDKLRRYIENPYLYSRVQHTQTLPQEQRGLTIPAEMSSLFPKSSILWQKKADRYVTFLLREEVTEGFPNNLHEHLSHIQESHRTGAIISRFLLCAQENGKTYDFYKTFVEII
;
A
#
# COMPACT_ATOMS: atom_id res chain seq x y z
N MET A 1 -20.25 -6.37 13.16
CA MET A 1 -19.12 -5.44 13.27
C MET A 1 -17.86 -6.29 13.33
N TRP A 2 -17.20 -6.50 12.20
CA TRP A 2 -15.94 -7.25 12.17
C TRP A 2 -14.82 -6.26 12.49
N GLU A 3 -14.26 -6.31 13.70
CA GLU A 3 -13.05 -5.54 14.00
C GLU A 3 -11.86 -6.31 13.43
N VAL A 4 -11.38 -5.92 12.25
CA VAL A 4 -10.03 -6.33 11.83
C VAL A 4 -9.05 -5.57 12.71
N LYS A 5 -8.58 -6.24 13.76
CA LYS A 5 -7.52 -5.74 14.63
C LYS A 5 -6.23 -5.59 13.82
N ALA A 6 -5.61 -4.42 13.95
CA ALA A 6 -4.32 -4.16 13.37
C ALA A 6 -3.26 -5.06 14.04
N LEU A 7 -2.48 -5.78 13.23
CA LEU A 7 -1.46 -6.71 13.73
C LEU A 7 -0.09 -6.11 13.46
N LEU A 8 0.75 -6.04 14.50
CA LEU A 8 2.18 -5.83 14.31
C LEU A 8 2.74 -7.08 13.62
N THR A 9 3.23 -6.90 12.41
CA THR A 9 3.83 -7.99 11.63
C THR A 9 5.28 -7.66 11.29
N LYS A 10 6.12 -8.70 11.30
CA LYS A 10 7.41 -8.65 10.63
C LYS A 10 7.15 -8.79 9.14
N ASP A 11 7.61 -7.84 8.35
CA ASP A 11 7.37 -7.89 6.91
C ASP A 11 8.15 -9.03 6.28
N SER A 12 7.42 -10.07 5.84
CA SER A 12 7.96 -11.26 5.19
C SER A 12 8.35 -11.03 3.73
N ARG A 13 8.06 -9.85 3.15
CA ARG A 13 8.61 -9.45 1.85
C ARG A 13 10.13 -9.45 2.00
N GLY A 14 10.85 -10.11 1.10
CA GLY A 14 12.31 -10.03 1.05
C GLY A 14 12.80 -8.58 0.85
N ASN A 15 14.10 -8.38 0.63
CA ASN A 15 14.58 -7.04 0.27
C ASN A 15 13.91 -6.59 -1.05
N CYS A 16 13.06 -5.57 -0.99
CA CYS A 16 12.26 -5.13 -2.13
C CYS A 16 12.10 -3.61 -2.20
N CYS A 17 11.66 -3.16 -3.35
CA CYS A 17 11.49 -1.77 -3.70
C CYS A 17 10.17 -1.59 -4.45
N ILE A 18 9.52 -0.43 -4.33
CA ILE A 18 8.37 -0.06 -5.14
C ILE A 18 8.80 1.07 -6.07
N VAL A 19 8.64 0.84 -7.36
CA VAL A 19 8.91 1.84 -8.40
C VAL A 19 7.61 2.38 -8.95
N SER A 20 7.58 3.64 -9.35
CA SER A 20 6.41 4.29 -9.92
C SER A 20 5.93 3.51 -11.14
N PHE A 21 4.63 3.53 -11.40
CA PHE A 21 4.04 2.80 -12.50
C PHE A 21 2.96 3.61 -13.19
N ASP A 22 3.13 3.79 -14.51
CA ASP A 22 2.10 4.26 -15.42
C ASP A 22 1.76 3.15 -16.44
N LEU A 23 0.49 3.06 -16.82
CA LEU A 23 -0.02 2.05 -17.77
C LEU A 23 0.60 2.19 -19.17
N ILE A 24 1.20 3.33 -19.50
CA ILE A 24 1.92 3.53 -20.77
C ILE A 24 3.30 2.85 -20.81
N GLU A 25 3.83 2.42 -19.67
CA GLU A 25 5.17 1.84 -19.55
C GLU A 25 5.14 0.33 -19.89
N ARG A 26 5.33 0.00 -21.17
CA ARG A 26 5.19 -1.37 -21.72
C ARG A 26 5.78 -2.49 -20.85
N ASP A 27 7.01 -2.34 -20.37
CA ASP A 27 7.67 -3.39 -19.60
C ASP A 27 7.10 -3.54 -18.19
N LYS A 28 6.70 -2.42 -17.56
CA LYS A 28 6.00 -2.46 -16.27
C LYS A 28 4.58 -3.01 -16.43
N LEU A 29 3.90 -2.67 -17.52
CA LEU A 29 2.57 -3.19 -17.83
C LEU A 29 2.60 -4.72 -18.02
N ARG A 30 3.63 -5.26 -18.68
CA ARG A 30 3.83 -6.72 -18.78
C ARG A 30 3.95 -7.37 -17.40
N ARG A 31 4.77 -6.81 -16.51
CA ARG A 31 4.93 -7.33 -15.13
C ARG A 31 3.63 -7.24 -14.33
N TYR A 32 2.86 -6.17 -14.51
CA TYR A 32 1.54 -6.03 -13.90
C TYR A 32 0.58 -7.13 -14.38
N ILE A 33 0.55 -7.40 -15.69
CA ILE A 33 -0.31 -8.45 -16.27
C ILE A 33 0.12 -9.85 -15.76
N GLU A 34 1.43 -10.10 -15.67
CA GLU A 34 1.98 -11.36 -15.14
C GLU A 34 1.62 -11.57 -13.67
N ASN A 35 1.70 -10.53 -12.85
CA ASN A 35 1.37 -10.60 -11.43
C ASN A 35 0.78 -9.28 -10.90
N PRO A 36 -0.56 -9.12 -10.94
CA PRO A 36 -1.24 -7.93 -10.44
C PRO A 36 -1.02 -7.66 -8.96
N TYR A 37 -0.68 -8.67 -8.14
CA TYR A 37 -0.43 -8.52 -6.70
C TYR A 37 0.85 -7.73 -6.38
N LEU A 38 1.71 -7.47 -7.38
CA LEU A 38 2.86 -6.58 -7.22
C LEU A 38 2.47 -5.11 -7.20
N TYR A 39 1.28 -4.77 -7.71
CA TYR A 39 0.76 -3.42 -7.70
C TYR A 39 0.47 -2.96 -6.28
N SER A 40 0.85 -1.72 -5.99
CA SER A 40 0.66 -1.11 -4.68
C SER A 40 0.36 0.37 -4.84
N ARG A 41 -0.56 0.87 -4.02
CA ARG A 41 -0.71 2.30 -3.73
C ARG A 41 0.29 2.64 -2.62
N VAL A 42 1.03 3.72 -2.81
CA VAL A 42 2.06 4.21 -1.88
C VAL A 42 1.68 5.61 -1.45
N GLN A 43 1.60 5.83 -0.16
CA GLN A 43 1.36 7.13 0.48
C GLN A 43 2.37 7.33 1.61
N HIS A 44 2.44 8.54 2.12
CA HIS A 44 3.19 8.86 3.34
C HIS A 44 2.30 9.56 4.35
N THR A 45 2.47 9.26 5.64
CA THR A 45 1.63 9.80 6.72
C THR A 45 1.65 11.33 6.81
N GLN A 46 2.75 11.96 6.40
CA GLN A 46 2.91 13.42 6.37
C GLN A 46 2.30 14.08 5.12
N THR A 47 2.04 13.31 4.07
CA THR A 47 1.55 13.79 2.77
C THR A 47 0.46 12.88 2.23
N LEU A 48 -0.50 12.48 3.08
CA LEU A 48 -1.54 11.49 2.77
C LEU A 48 -2.26 11.70 1.42
N PRO A 49 -2.61 12.93 0.99
CA PRO A 49 -3.27 13.15 -0.30
C PRO A 49 -2.40 12.79 -1.52
N GLN A 50 -1.08 12.69 -1.35
CA GLN A 50 -0.14 12.37 -2.42
C GLN A 50 0.01 10.84 -2.58
N GLU A 51 -1.06 10.19 -3.04
CA GLU A 51 -1.00 8.78 -3.42
C GLU A 51 -0.24 8.61 -4.75
N GLN A 52 0.70 7.67 -4.76
CA GLN A 52 1.42 7.24 -5.95
C GLN A 52 1.21 5.75 -6.20
N ARG A 53 1.24 5.36 -7.48
CA ARG A 53 1.02 3.99 -7.91
C ARG A 53 2.35 3.36 -8.31
N GLY A 54 2.58 2.13 -7.88
CA GLY A 54 3.84 1.47 -8.17
C GLY A 54 3.77 -0.04 -8.21
N LEU A 55 4.85 -0.63 -8.71
CA LEU A 55 5.07 -2.07 -8.76
C LEU A 55 6.20 -2.46 -7.82
N THR A 56 5.95 -3.51 -7.04
CA THR A 56 6.98 -4.13 -6.21
C THR A 56 7.96 -4.89 -7.12
N ILE A 57 9.24 -4.59 -6.97
CA ILE A 57 10.35 -5.29 -7.61
C ILE A 57 11.35 -5.78 -6.56
N PRO A 58 12.16 -6.81 -6.88
CA PRO A 58 13.32 -7.15 -6.07
C PRO A 58 14.28 -5.96 -5.93
N ALA A 59 14.89 -5.77 -4.76
CA ALA A 59 15.72 -4.60 -4.48
C ALA A 59 16.97 -4.53 -5.38
N GLU A 60 17.51 -5.67 -5.80
CA GLU A 60 18.62 -5.79 -6.75
C GLU A 60 18.30 -5.19 -8.13
N MET A 61 17.02 -5.12 -8.50
CA MET A 61 16.58 -4.51 -9.75
C MET A 61 16.38 -2.99 -9.64
N SER A 62 16.49 -2.40 -8.44
CA SER A 62 16.27 -0.95 -8.25
C SER A 62 17.22 -0.08 -9.06
N SER A 63 18.45 -0.56 -9.33
CA SER A 63 19.45 0.12 -10.15
C SER A 63 19.07 0.22 -11.63
N LEU A 64 18.11 -0.59 -12.11
CA LEU A 64 17.59 -0.52 -13.47
C LEU A 64 16.62 0.66 -13.68
N PHE A 65 16.21 1.33 -12.60
CA PHE A 65 15.24 2.40 -12.62
C PHE A 65 15.87 3.72 -12.15
N PRO A 66 15.43 4.87 -12.69
CA PRO A 66 15.86 6.17 -12.19
C PRO A 66 15.52 6.32 -10.70
N LYS A 67 16.42 6.93 -9.91
CA LYS A 67 16.16 7.19 -8.49
C LYS A 67 14.86 7.96 -8.23
N SER A 68 14.49 8.86 -9.14
CA SER A 68 13.24 9.63 -9.08
C SER A 68 11.98 8.78 -9.24
N SER A 69 12.09 7.57 -9.80
CA SER A 69 10.98 6.63 -9.92
C SER A 69 10.85 5.70 -8.71
N ILE A 70 11.81 5.71 -7.78
CA ILE A 70 11.73 4.91 -6.57
C ILE A 70 10.77 5.59 -5.59
N LEU A 71 9.59 4.99 -5.39
CA LEU A 71 8.59 5.51 -4.46
C LEU A 71 8.89 5.10 -3.02
N TRP A 72 9.39 3.88 -2.86
CA TRP A 72 9.66 3.30 -1.56
C TRP A 72 10.71 2.19 -1.66
N GLN A 73 11.56 2.09 -0.64
CA GLN A 73 12.52 1.02 -0.51
C GLN A 73 12.43 0.48 0.91
N LYS A 74 12.41 -0.85 1.05
CA LYS A 74 12.35 -1.48 2.36
C LYS A 74 13.57 -1.06 3.19
N LYS A 75 13.30 -0.39 4.32
CA LYS A 75 14.31 -0.01 5.32
C LYS A 75 13.92 -0.46 6.73
N ALA A 76 12.62 -0.54 7.01
CA ALA A 76 12.09 -1.00 8.28
C ALA A 76 11.66 -2.47 8.19
N ASP A 77 11.69 -3.14 9.35
CA ASP A 77 11.24 -4.52 9.52
C ASP A 77 9.90 -4.63 10.25
N ARG A 78 9.41 -3.52 10.81
CA ARG A 78 8.20 -3.44 11.63
C ARG A 78 7.10 -2.67 10.92
N TYR A 79 5.99 -3.35 10.72
CA TYR A 79 4.80 -2.76 10.11
C TYR A 79 3.59 -3.11 10.96
N VAL A 80 2.61 -2.22 10.97
CA VAL A 80 1.26 -2.58 11.33
C VAL A 80 0.51 -2.93 10.05
N THR A 81 -0.22 -4.05 10.07
CA THR A 81 -1.04 -4.48 8.95
C THR A 81 -2.51 -4.51 9.34
N PHE A 82 -3.36 -3.94 8.48
CA PHE A 82 -4.81 -3.95 8.65
C PHE A 82 -5.53 -4.04 7.30
N LEU A 83 -6.84 -4.28 7.36
CA LEU A 83 -7.71 -4.28 6.20
C LEU A 83 -8.27 -2.87 6.01
N LEU A 84 -7.80 -2.18 4.97
CA LEU A 84 -8.38 -0.92 4.53
C LEU A 84 -9.63 -1.21 3.69
N ARG A 85 -10.69 -0.47 3.97
CA ARG A 85 -11.99 -0.57 3.30
C ARG A 85 -12.31 0.79 2.69
N GLU A 86 -12.46 0.84 1.38
CA GLU A 86 -12.75 2.05 0.60
C GLU A 86 -14.09 1.87 -0.12
N GLU A 87 -15.04 2.77 0.11
CA GLU A 87 -16.33 2.73 -0.60
C GLU A 87 -16.13 3.18 -2.05
N VAL A 88 -16.67 2.42 -3.00
CA VAL A 88 -16.63 2.75 -4.43
C VAL A 88 -17.74 3.75 -4.75
N THR A 89 -17.54 4.98 -4.29
CA THR A 89 -18.42 6.14 -4.48
C THR A 89 -17.59 7.42 -4.57
N GLU A 90 -18.23 8.55 -4.87
CA GLU A 90 -17.56 9.85 -4.94
C GLU A 90 -16.82 10.17 -3.63
N GLY A 91 -15.58 10.64 -3.75
CA GLY A 91 -14.72 10.96 -2.61
C GLY A 91 -14.05 9.75 -1.95
N PHE A 92 -14.36 8.52 -2.36
CA PHE A 92 -13.70 7.27 -1.91
C PHE A 92 -13.51 7.19 -0.38
N PRO A 93 -14.58 7.37 0.43
CA PRO A 93 -14.46 7.37 1.88
C PRO A 93 -13.90 6.02 2.34
N ASN A 94 -12.92 6.08 3.24
CA ASN A 94 -12.21 4.91 3.74
C ASN A 94 -11.84 5.07 5.22
N ASN A 95 -11.46 3.95 5.85
CA ASN A 95 -11.09 3.91 7.27
C ASN A 95 -9.59 4.13 7.54
N LEU A 96 -8.81 4.69 6.59
CA LEU A 96 -7.36 4.88 6.77
C LEU A 96 -7.04 5.80 7.94
N HIS A 97 -7.72 6.96 8.02
CA HIS A 97 -7.48 7.94 9.06
C HIS A 97 -7.74 7.40 10.47
N GLU A 98 -8.79 6.59 10.64
CA GLU A 98 -9.13 5.93 11.90
C GLU A 98 -8.04 4.93 12.33
N HIS A 99 -7.53 4.11 11.40
CA HIS A 99 -6.42 3.21 11.70
C HIS A 99 -5.14 3.98 12.06
N LEU A 100 -4.84 5.05 11.31
CA LEU A 100 -3.64 5.86 11.58
C LEU A 100 -3.71 6.54 12.94
N SER A 101 -4.86 7.12 13.34
CA SER A 101 -4.98 7.75 14.66
C SER A 101 -4.68 6.79 15.79
N HIS A 102 -5.22 5.56 15.73
CA HIS A 102 -4.95 4.55 16.76
C HIS A 102 -3.48 4.09 16.77
N ILE A 103 -2.86 3.89 15.60
CA ILE A 103 -1.45 3.49 15.53
C ILE A 103 -0.55 4.60 16.10
N GLN A 104 -0.88 5.86 15.80
CA GLN A 104 -0.09 7.04 16.15
C GLN A 104 -0.18 7.42 17.64
N GLU A 105 -1.09 6.84 18.41
CA GLU A 105 -1.12 6.99 19.87
C GLU A 105 0.15 6.47 20.55
N SER A 106 0.81 5.47 19.96
CA SER A 106 1.95 4.76 20.57
C SER A 106 3.18 4.67 19.67
N HIS A 107 3.07 5.04 18.39
CA HIS A 107 4.14 4.84 17.41
C HIS A 107 4.25 6.03 16.44
N ARG A 108 5.47 6.32 15.99
CA ARG A 108 5.67 7.16 14.81
C ARG A 108 5.49 6.30 13.56
N THR A 109 4.90 6.88 12.51
CA THR A 109 4.51 6.15 11.30
C THR A 109 5.15 6.72 10.05
N GLY A 110 5.55 5.86 9.12
CA GLY A 110 6.21 6.23 7.85
C GLY A 110 5.35 6.03 6.62
N ALA A 111 5.88 5.28 5.65
CA ALA A 111 5.16 4.95 4.42
C ALA A 111 3.95 4.06 4.70
N ILE A 112 2.94 4.22 3.86
CA ILE A 112 1.71 3.43 3.82
C ILE A 112 1.68 2.74 2.47
N ILE A 113 1.55 1.41 2.48
CA ILE A 113 1.55 0.59 1.27
C ILE A 113 0.25 -0.21 1.27
N SER A 114 -0.62 0.03 0.30
CA SER A 114 -1.91 -0.67 0.18
C SER A 114 -1.91 -1.55 -1.07
N ARG A 115 -2.23 -2.84 -0.89
CA ARG A 115 -2.37 -3.81 -1.98
C ARG A 115 -3.80 -4.29 -2.09
N PHE A 116 -4.35 -4.23 -3.29
CA PHE A 116 -5.71 -4.69 -3.54
C PHE A 116 -5.85 -6.17 -3.17
N LEU A 117 -6.96 -6.52 -2.52
CA LEU A 117 -7.33 -7.89 -2.19
C LEU A 117 -8.52 -8.33 -3.02
N LEU A 118 -9.64 -7.63 -2.88
CA LEU A 118 -10.90 -7.98 -3.51
C LEU A 118 -11.88 -6.80 -3.48
N CYS A 119 -12.90 -6.90 -4.32
CA CYS A 119 -14.09 -6.08 -4.27
C CYS A 119 -15.25 -6.91 -3.71
N ALA A 120 -16.04 -6.35 -2.81
CA ALA A 120 -17.24 -7.01 -2.30
C ALA A 120 -18.36 -6.01 -2.00
N GLN A 121 -19.59 -6.53 -1.93
CA GLN A 121 -20.75 -5.75 -1.56
C GLN A 121 -21.17 -6.02 -0.12
N GLU A 122 -21.43 -4.96 0.64
CA GLU A 122 -21.99 -5.02 1.99
C GLU A 122 -23.18 -4.05 2.07
N ASN A 123 -24.36 -4.56 2.43
CA ASN A 123 -25.58 -3.76 2.60
C ASN A 123 -25.93 -2.88 1.37
N GLY A 124 -25.76 -3.41 0.16
CA GLY A 124 -26.03 -2.69 -1.09
C GLY A 124 -24.97 -1.66 -1.50
N LYS A 125 -23.87 -1.56 -0.75
CA LYS A 125 -22.72 -0.70 -1.07
C LYS A 125 -21.54 -1.54 -1.54
N THR A 126 -20.79 -1.02 -2.50
CA THR A 126 -19.60 -1.68 -3.06
C THR A 126 -18.34 -1.14 -2.39
N TYR A 127 -17.44 -2.05 -2.00
CA TYR A 127 -16.19 -1.73 -1.34
C TYR A 127 -15.01 -2.41 -2.01
N ASP A 128 -13.92 -1.66 -2.14
CA ASP A 128 -12.61 -2.22 -2.40
C ASP A 128 -11.87 -2.44 -1.09
N PHE A 129 -11.29 -3.62 -0.95
CA PHE A 129 -10.53 -4.02 0.22
C PHE A 129 -9.05 -4.13 -0.11
N TYR A 130 -8.22 -3.53 0.74
CA TYR A 130 -6.78 -3.53 0.59
C TYR A 130 -6.11 -4.11 1.83
N LYS A 131 -5.07 -4.92 1.63
CA LYS A 131 -4.10 -5.22 2.68
C LYS A 131 -3.15 -4.04 2.78
N THR A 132 -3.25 -3.30 3.87
CA THR A 132 -2.47 -2.08 4.08
C THR A 132 -1.40 -2.31 5.12
N PHE A 133 -0.18 -1.87 4.82
CA PHE A 133 0.99 -1.90 5.67
C PHE A 133 1.38 -0.47 6.02
N VAL A 134 1.56 -0.17 7.31
CA VAL A 134 2.07 1.13 7.78
C VAL A 134 3.41 0.88 8.46
N GLU A 135 4.45 1.56 7.99
CA GLU A 135 5.77 1.53 8.62
C GLU A 135 5.73 2.11 10.03
N ILE A 136 6.40 1.43 10.95
CA ILE A 136 6.64 1.91 12.31
C ILE A 136 8.09 2.39 12.41
N ILE A 137 8.27 3.66 12.84
CA ILE A 137 9.57 4.35 12.96
C ILE A 137 9.97 4.46 14.43
#